data_AF-A0AAW9IK01-F1
#
_entry.id   AF-A0AAW9IK01-F1
#
_cell.length_a   1.000
_cell.length_b   1.000
_cell.length_c   1.000
_cell.angle_alpha   90.00
_cell.angle_beta   90.00
_cell.angle_gamma   90.00
#
_symmetry.space_group_name_H-M   'P 1'
#
loop_
_entity.id
_entity.type
_entity.pdbx_description
1 polymer ?
#
loop_
_entity_poly.entity_id
_entity_poly.type
_entity_poly.pdbx_seq_one_letter_code
_entity_poly.pdbx_strand_id
1 'polypeptide(L)'
;MNFTIPKVGLRTIKTAISVFLCLLLFPHEPFFACLTAVICLQSTVSNSVKMAINRGVGTIVGAAIGLLFLILCRNFKFNNESDILSKLLIYFTIAIGIIAVIY
;
A
#
# COMPACT_ATOMS: atom_id res chain seq x y z
N MET A 1 -33.04 -18.90 23.02
CA MET A 1 -32.46 -18.25 21.81
C MET A 1 -31.31 -19.13 21.33
N ASN A 2 -31.51 -19.93 20.28
CA ASN A 2 -30.46 -20.80 19.73
C ASN A 2 -29.52 -19.96 18.86
N PHE A 3 -28.41 -19.50 19.44
CA PHE A 3 -27.33 -18.84 18.72
C PHE A 3 -26.58 -19.90 17.89
N THR A 4 -27.02 -20.14 16.65
CA THR A 4 -26.27 -20.98 15.70
C THR A 4 -25.07 -20.18 15.22
N ILE A 5 -23.93 -20.39 15.87
CA ILE A 5 -22.66 -19.78 15.47
C ILE A 5 -22.35 -20.27 14.05
N PRO A 6 -22.27 -19.38 13.03
CA PRO A 6 -21.93 -19.78 11.68
C PRO A 6 -20.55 -20.41 11.68
N LYS A 7 -20.38 -21.53 10.97
CA LYS A 7 -19.11 -22.25 10.89
C LYS A 7 -18.02 -21.29 10.41
N VAL A 8 -17.06 -21.00 11.27
CA VAL A 8 -15.93 -20.13 10.96
C VAL A 8 -15.15 -20.76 9.81
N GLY A 9 -15.11 -20.07 8.68
CA GLY A 9 -14.36 -20.53 7.52
C GLY A 9 -12.86 -20.58 7.81
N LEU A 10 -12.16 -21.55 7.22
CA LEU A 10 -10.70 -21.69 7.30
C LEU A 10 -9.95 -20.40 6.92
N ARG A 11 -10.55 -19.57 6.06
CA ARG A 11 -10.03 -18.25 5.68
C ARG A 11 -9.99 -17.28 6.86
N THR A 12 -11.04 -17.25 7.69
CA THR A 12 -11.15 -16.35 8.86
C THR A 12 -10.10 -16.68 9.92
N ILE A 13 -9.81 -17.97 10.12
CA ILE A 13 -8.77 -18.43 11.04
C ILE A 13 -7.39 -17.97 10.56
N LYS A 14 -7.09 -18.12 9.27
CA LYS A 14 -5.80 -17.65 8.69
C LYS A 14 -5.62 -16.14 8.82
N THR A 15 -6.68 -15.34 8.59
CA THR A 15 -6.64 -13.89 8.83
C THR A 15 -6.37 -13.57 10.30
N ALA A 16 -7.05 -14.24 11.24
CA ALA A 16 -6.89 -13.97 12.67
C ALA A 16 -5.46 -14.27 13.14
N ILE A 17 -4.87 -15.39 12.70
CA ILE A 17 -3.48 -15.75 12.98
C ILE A 17 -2.52 -14.70 12.41
N SER A 18 -2.75 -14.25 11.18
CA SER A 18 -1.92 -13.22 10.53
C SER A 18 -1.93 -11.88 11.29
N VAL A 19 -3.11 -11.43 11.72
CA VAL A 19 -3.29 -10.21 12.52
C VAL A 19 -2.61 -10.34 13.88
N PHE A 20 -2.77 -11.48 14.56
CA PHE A 20 -2.11 -11.76 15.83
C PHE A 20 -0.58 -11.69 15.69
N LEU A 21 -0.02 -12.28 14.63
CA LEU A 21 1.42 -12.19 14.34
C LEU A 21 1.88 -10.75 14.05
N CYS A 22 1.12 -9.97 13.29
CA CYS A 22 1.46 -8.57 13.01
C CYS A 22 1.50 -7.71 14.27
N LEU A 23 0.51 -7.89 15.17
CA LEU A 23 0.46 -7.18 16.45
C LEU A 23 1.66 -7.53 17.35
N LEU A 24 2.10 -8.79 17.32
CA LEU A 24 3.24 -9.24 18.11
C LEU A 24 4.57 -8.71 17.58
N LEU A 25 4.74 -8.66 16.26
CA LEU A 25 6.03 -8.35 15.62
C LEU A 25 6.24 -6.84 15.35
N PHE A 26 5.17 -6.09 15.07
CA PHE A 26 5.24 -4.67 14.71
C PHE A 26 4.37 -3.80 15.64
N PRO A 27 4.80 -3.61 16.90
CA PRO A 27 4.00 -2.87 17.90
C PRO A 27 3.91 -1.36 17.65
N HIS A 28 4.84 -0.78 16.86
CA HIS A 28 4.88 0.66 16.60
C HIS A 28 3.78 1.14 15.65
N GLU A 29 3.48 0.37 14.60
CA GLU A 29 2.49 0.73 13.57
C GLU A 29 1.65 -0.51 13.16
N PRO A 30 0.95 -1.13 14.12
CA PRO A 30 0.31 -2.43 13.91
C PRO A 30 -0.83 -2.37 12.89
N PHE A 31 -1.48 -1.21 12.74
CA PHE A 31 -2.62 -1.04 11.84
C PHE A 31 -2.22 -1.25 10.37
N PHE A 32 -1.14 -0.59 9.93
CA PHE A 32 -0.64 -0.73 8.56
C PHE A 32 -0.06 -2.13 8.28
N ALA A 33 0.63 -2.73 9.26
CA ALA A 33 1.12 -4.10 9.16
C ALA A 33 -0.04 -5.11 9.01
N CYS A 34 -1.08 -4.99 9.85
CA CYS A 34 -2.26 -5.84 9.75
C CYS A 34 -3.00 -5.67 8.42
N LEU A 35 -3.19 -4.42 7.98
CA LEU A 35 -3.89 -4.12 6.73
C LEU A 35 -3.19 -4.75 5.53
N THR A 36 -1.86 -4.57 5.43
CA THR A 36 -1.07 -5.16 4.34
C THR A 36 -1.08 -6.69 4.39
N ALA A 37 -0.97 -7.28 5.59
CA ALA A 37 -1.04 -8.74 5.75
C ALA A 37 -2.39 -9.33 5.33
N VAL A 38 -3.51 -8.65 5.65
CA VAL A 38 -4.86 -9.07 5.23
C VAL A 38 -5.04 -8.91 3.72
N ILE A 39 -4.55 -7.82 3.14
CA ILE A 39 -4.62 -7.55 1.70
C ILE A 39 -3.83 -8.59 0.87
N CYS A 40 -2.74 -9.12 1.42
CA CYS A 40 -1.94 -10.17 0.78
C CYS A 40 -2.47 -11.60 1.01
N LEU A 41 -3.50 -11.78 1.85
CA LEU A 41 -4.00 -13.10 2.19
C LEU A 41 -5.02 -13.64 1.17
N GLN A 42 -4.64 -14.71 0.49
CA GLN A 42 -5.48 -15.47 -0.43
C GLN A 42 -6.03 -16.76 0.23
N SER A 43 -6.94 -17.46 -0.46
CA SER A 43 -7.52 -18.73 -0.03
C SER A 43 -6.48 -19.85 0.19
N THR A 44 -5.44 -19.88 -0.65
CA THR A 44 -4.36 -20.88 -0.63
C THR A 44 -3.02 -20.23 -0.37
N VAL A 45 -2.16 -20.88 0.42
CA VAL A 45 -0.84 -20.35 0.83
C VAL A 45 0.05 -20.03 -0.38
N SER A 46 0.10 -20.94 -1.38
CA SER A 46 0.86 -20.72 -2.61
C SER A 46 0.43 -19.44 -3.35
N ASN A 47 -0.88 -19.17 -3.41
CA ASN A 47 -1.40 -17.97 -4.04
C ASN A 47 -1.16 -16.72 -3.18
N SER A 48 -1.23 -16.83 -1.85
CA SER A 48 -0.90 -15.72 -0.94
C SER A 48 0.56 -15.29 -1.12
N VAL A 49 1.50 -16.24 -1.24
CA VAL A 49 2.93 -15.92 -1.45
C VAL A 49 3.13 -15.25 -2.81
N LYS A 50 2.55 -15.80 -3.89
CA LYS A 50 2.61 -15.17 -5.21
C LYS A 50 2.04 -13.75 -5.20
N MET A 51 0.89 -13.55 -4.54
CA MET A 51 0.26 -12.24 -4.41
C MET A 51 1.12 -11.27 -3.59
N ALA A 52 1.71 -11.73 -2.48
CA ALA A 52 2.58 -10.92 -1.64
C ALA A 52 3.82 -10.45 -2.40
N ILE A 53 4.44 -11.35 -3.20
CA ILE A 53 5.59 -10.99 -4.06
C ILE A 53 5.16 -10.00 -5.14
N ASN A 54 4.05 -10.27 -5.84
CA ASN A 54 3.57 -9.37 -6.90
C ASN A 54 3.26 -7.97 -6.35
N ARG A 55 2.62 -7.89 -5.17
CA ARG A 55 2.41 -6.61 -4.48
C ARG A 55 3.70 -5.96 -4.03
N GLY A 56 4.62 -6.72 -3.44
CA GLY A 56 5.90 -6.21 -2.98
C GLY A 56 6.71 -5.58 -4.12
N VAL A 57 6.81 -6.27 -5.26
CA VAL A 57 7.46 -5.74 -6.47
C VAL A 57 6.73 -4.49 -6.97
N GLY A 58 5.39 -4.51 -7.03
CA GLY A 58 4.60 -3.33 -7.42
C GLY A 58 4.84 -2.12 -6.50
N THR A 59 4.92 -2.33 -5.19
CA THR A 59 5.21 -1.25 -4.23
C THR A 59 6.64 -0.71 -4.39
N ILE A 60 7.63 -1.57 -4.62
CA ILE A 60 9.02 -1.14 -4.84
C ILE A 60 9.14 -0.33 -6.12
N VAL A 61 8.56 -0.82 -7.22
CA VAL A 61 8.59 -0.13 -8.52
C VAL A 61 7.84 1.20 -8.42
N GLY A 62 6.65 1.22 -7.82
CA GLY A 62 5.90 2.45 -7.61
C GLY A 62 6.63 3.45 -6.72
N ALA A 63 7.30 2.99 -5.66
CA ALA A 63 8.13 3.84 -4.80
C ALA A 63 9.34 4.41 -5.56
N ALA A 64 10.00 3.63 -6.39
CA ALA A 64 11.14 4.08 -7.19
C ALA A 64 10.74 5.16 -8.21
N ILE A 65 9.64 4.93 -8.94
CA ILE A 65 9.12 5.89 -9.92
C ILE A 65 8.61 7.16 -9.20
N GLY A 66 7.88 7.00 -8.10
CA GLY A 66 7.40 8.12 -7.28
C GLY A 66 8.55 8.96 -6.72
N LEU A 67 9.64 8.32 -6.27
CA LEU A 67 10.86 9.01 -5.81
C LEU A 67 11.52 9.79 -6.95
N LEU A 68 11.68 9.17 -8.13
CA LEU A 68 12.22 9.84 -9.31
C LEU A 68 11.42 11.09 -9.66
N PHE A 69 10.09 10.95 -9.68
CA PHE A 69 9.16 12.04 -9.97
C PHE A 69 9.26 13.17 -8.92
N LEU A 70 9.33 12.83 -7.64
CA LEU A 70 9.51 13.79 -6.55
C LEU A 70 10.81 14.59 -6.70
N ILE A 71 11.90 13.93 -7.11
CA ILE A 71 13.18 14.59 -7.37
C ILE A 71 13.06 15.56 -8.55
N LEU A 72 12.41 15.16 -9.65
CA LEU A 72 12.15 16.06 -10.78
C LEU A 72 11.35 17.29 -10.33
N CYS A 73 10.24 17.10 -9.62
CA CYS A 73 9.43 18.21 -9.10
C CYS A 73 10.22 19.13 -8.15
N ARG A 74 11.09 18.56 -7.31
CA ARG A 74 11.94 19.36 -6.41
C ARG A 74 12.89 20.27 -7.19
N ASN A 75 13.45 19.79 -8.29
CA ASN A 75 14.31 20.62 -9.15
C ASN A 75 13.54 21.76 -9.83
N PHE A 76 12.32 21.50 -10.32
CA PHE A 76 11.47 22.55 -10.90
C PHE A 76 11.04 23.62 -9.88
N LYS A 77 10.80 23.22 -8.62
CA LYS A 77 10.36 24.13 -7.55
C LYS A 77 11.45 25.13 -7.12
N PHE A 78 12.74 24.78 -7.24
CA PHE A 78 13.85 25.67 -6.89
C PHE A 78 13.94 26.93 -7.76
N ASN A 79 13.38 26.90 -8.97
CA ASN A 79 13.54 27.99 -9.95
C ASN A 79 12.42 29.05 -9.92
N ASN A 80 11.32 28.85 -9.17
CA ASN A 80 10.14 29.74 -9.27
C ASN A 80 9.47 29.93 -7.90
N GLU A 81 9.97 30.88 -7.12
CA GLU A 81 9.61 31.08 -5.69
C GLU A 81 8.24 31.78 -5.46
N SER A 82 7.57 32.33 -6.47
CA SER A 82 6.44 33.24 -6.18
C SER A 82 5.31 33.24 -7.20
N ASP A 83 4.58 32.13 -7.38
CA ASP A 83 3.22 32.18 -7.98
C ASP A 83 2.32 30.99 -7.60
N ILE A 84 1.03 31.27 -7.33
CA ILE A 84 -0.04 30.28 -7.09
C ILE A 84 -0.19 29.32 -8.29
N LEU A 85 0.10 29.81 -9.50
CA LEU A 85 0.02 29.07 -10.75
C LEU A 85 1.05 27.94 -10.83
N SER A 86 2.26 28.16 -10.30
CA SER A 86 3.32 27.13 -10.22
C SER A 86 2.95 26.00 -9.24
N LYS A 87 2.28 26.32 -8.12
CA LYS A 87 1.78 25.29 -7.19
C LYS A 87 0.72 24.41 -7.84
N LEU A 88 -0.20 25.01 -8.61
CA LEU A 88 -1.25 24.29 -9.31
C LEU A 88 -0.68 23.38 -10.40
N LEU A 89 0.31 23.85 -11.17
CA LEU A 89 1.04 23.01 -12.14
C LEU A 89 1.77 21.84 -11.48
N ILE A 90 2.42 22.05 -10.34
CA ILE A 90 3.10 20.96 -9.60
C ILE A 90 2.09 19.90 -9.16
N TYR A 91 0.93 20.28 -8.62
CA TYR A 91 -0.12 19.33 -8.26
C TYR A 91 -0.66 18.56 -9.46
N PHE A 92 -0.83 19.22 -10.61
CA PHE A 92 -1.25 18.57 -11.84
C PHE A 92 -0.20 17.57 -12.33
N THR A 93 1.08 17.94 -12.25
CA THR A 93 2.19 17.06 -12.63
C THR A 93 2.24 15.84 -11.69
N ILE A 94 2.09 16.01 -10.37
CA ILE A 94 2.01 14.92 -9.40
C ILE A 94 0.83 13.99 -9.69
N ALA A 95 -0.34 14.53 -10.03
CA ALA A 95 -1.50 13.73 -10.39
C ALA A 95 -1.24 12.88 -11.65
N ILE A 96 -0.62 13.45 -12.68
CA ILE A 96 -0.18 12.70 -13.87
C ILE A 96 0.85 11.62 -13.51
N GLY A 97 1.81 11.95 -12.65
CA GLY A 97 2.83 11.01 -12.18
C GLY A 97 2.21 9.81 -11.46
N ILE A 98 1.18 10.02 -10.63
CA ILE A 98 0.44 8.94 -9.97
C ILE A 98 -0.28 8.05 -11.00
N ILE A 99 -0.93 8.64 -12.01
CA ILE A 99 -1.63 7.89 -13.06
C ILE A 99 -0.64 7.02 -13.85
N ALA A 100 0.54 7.56 -14.19
CA ALA A 100 1.59 6.83 -14.90
C ALA A 100 2.26 5.71 -14.07
N VAL A 101 2.13 5.75 -12.74
CA VAL A 101 2.63 4.69 -11.84
C VAL A 101 1.60 3.58 -11.66
N ILE A 102 0.31 3.90 -11.75
CA ILE A 102 -0.79 2.94 -11.57
C ILE A 102 -0.98 2.09 -12.83
N TYR A 103 -0.75 2.66 -14.02
CA TYR A 103 -0.80 1.98 -15.31
C TYR A 103 0.55 1.39 -15.70
#